data_AF-A0AAE3C567-F1
#
_entry.id   AF-A0AAE3C567-F1
#
_cell.length_a   1.000
_cell.length_b   1.000
_cell.length_c   1.000
_cell.angle_alpha   90.00
_cell.angle_beta   90.00
_cell.angle_gamma   90.00
#
_symmetry.space_group_name_H-M   'P 1'
#
loop_
_entity.id
_entity.type
_entity.pdbx_description
1 polymer ?
#
loop_
_entity_poly.entity_id
_entity_poly.type
_entity_poly.pdbx_seq_one_letter_code
_entity_poly.pdbx_strand_id
1 'polypeptide(L)'
;MALKFDREKITKLSSEIFNGIRRLKELAEVPKDDFLTNVHLIASAKYFLIVSIEAYIDMCYHLIPKNRFRVPVDYTDTFKVISYRVSWKIFEPNLRDPPFCGFFSVERVPFFLTK
;
A
#
# COMPACT_ATOMS: atom_id res chain seq x y z
N MET A 1 -0.26 22.09 10.25
CA MET A 1 0.37 22.30 8.94
C MET A 1 -0.47 21.56 7.91
N ALA A 2 -1.04 22.23 6.91
CA ALA A 2 -1.86 21.58 5.90
C ALA A 2 -0.97 20.88 4.86
N LEU A 3 -1.31 19.64 4.50
CA LEU A 3 -0.60 18.89 3.47
C LEU A 3 -0.85 19.48 2.08
N LYS A 4 0.22 19.72 1.33
CA LYS A 4 0.20 20.19 -0.05
C LYS A 4 0.22 18.99 -1.00
N PHE A 5 -0.81 18.88 -1.83
CA PHE A 5 -0.91 17.85 -2.86
C PHE A 5 -1.78 18.32 -4.02
N ASP A 6 -1.59 17.68 -5.16
CA ASP A 6 -2.53 17.78 -6.28
C ASP A 6 -3.71 16.83 -6.03
N ARG A 7 -4.93 17.37 -5.98
CA ARG A 7 -6.12 16.58 -5.69
C ARG A 7 -6.43 15.58 -6.79
N GLU A 8 -6.33 15.97 -8.05
CA GLU A 8 -6.67 15.09 -9.17
C GLU A 8 -5.74 13.88 -9.21
N LYS A 9 -4.42 14.13 -9.07
CA LYS A 9 -3.42 13.05 -9.04
C LYS A 9 -3.62 12.11 -7.85
N ILE A 10 -3.86 12.66 -6.64
CA ILE A 10 -4.12 11.83 -5.46
C ILE A 10 -5.40 11.01 -5.63
N THR A 11 -6.49 11.61 -6.13
CA THR A 11 -7.76 10.90 -6.36
C THR A 11 -7.60 9.76 -7.36
N LYS A 12 -6.85 9.97 -8.44
CA LYS A 12 -6.56 8.93 -9.43
C LYS A 12 -5.77 7.77 -8.79
N LEU A 13 -4.66 8.07 -8.13
CA LEU A 13 -3.82 7.06 -7.48
C LEU A 13 -4.58 6.30 -6.38
N SER A 14 -5.37 7.00 -5.56
CA SER A 14 -6.25 6.38 -4.58
C SER A 14 -7.24 5.41 -5.23
N SER A 15 -7.84 5.80 -6.35
CA SER A 15 -8.75 4.92 -7.10
C SER A 15 -8.06 3.66 -7.61
N GLU A 16 -6.83 3.77 -8.12
CA GLU A 16 -6.03 2.62 -8.57
C GLU A 16 -5.70 1.67 -7.41
N ILE A 17 -5.28 2.21 -6.27
CA ILE A 17 -5.02 1.44 -5.04
C ILE A 17 -6.29 0.71 -4.58
N PHE A 18 -7.40 1.43 -4.43
CA PHE A 18 -8.65 0.83 -3.93
C PHE A 18 -9.22 -0.20 -4.90
N ASN A 19 -9.10 0.01 -6.20
CA ASN A 19 -9.50 -0.98 -7.19
C ASN A 19 -8.64 -2.24 -7.10
N GLY A 20 -7.32 -2.12 -7.02
CA GLY A 20 -6.43 -3.28 -6.85
C GLY A 20 -6.72 -4.05 -5.57
N ILE A 21 -6.88 -3.36 -4.43
CA ILE A 21 -7.27 -3.97 -3.15
C ILE A 21 -8.63 -4.67 -3.26
N ARG A 22 -9.62 -4.06 -3.92
CA ARG A 22 -10.93 -4.69 -4.12
C ARG A 22 -10.81 -6.00 -4.90
N ARG A 23 -10.05 -6.02 -5.99
CA ARG A 23 -9.81 -7.25 -6.78
C ARG A 23 -9.06 -8.31 -6.00
N LEU A 24 -8.09 -7.91 -5.18
CA LEU A 24 -7.38 -8.85 -4.29
C LEU A 24 -8.32 -9.45 -3.24
N LYS A 25 -9.27 -8.68 -2.70
CA LYS A 25 -10.30 -9.20 -1.79
C LYS A 25 -11.24 -10.18 -2.50
N GLU A 26 -11.69 -9.87 -3.71
CA GLU A 26 -12.48 -10.80 -4.54
C GLU A 26 -11.71 -12.12 -4.78
N LEU A 27 -10.40 -12.06 -5.04
CA LEU A 27 -9.56 -13.25 -5.21
C LEU A 27 -9.34 -14.03 -3.91
N ALA A 28 -9.36 -13.35 -2.76
CA ALA A 28 -9.20 -14.00 -1.46
C ALA A 28 -10.45 -14.80 -1.03
N GLU A 29 -11.60 -14.59 -1.67
CA GLU A 29 -12.82 -15.38 -1.45
C GLU A 29 -12.80 -16.73 -2.19
N VAL A 30 -11.88 -16.90 -3.16
CA VAL A 30 -11.72 -18.16 -3.88
C VAL A 30 -11.12 -19.22 -2.96
N PRO A 31 -11.63 -20.47 -2.94
CA PRO A 31 -11.03 -21.56 -2.19
C PRO A 31 -9.56 -21.75 -2.54
N LYS A 32 -8.74 -22.05 -1.53
CA LYS A 32 -7.29 -22.15 -1.68
C LYS A 32 -6.87 -23.14 -2.78
N ASP A 33 -7.50 -24.31 -2.83
CA ASP A 33 -7.18 -25.35 -3.82
C ASP A 33 -7.52 -24.90 -5.25
N ASP A 34 -8.64 -24.20 -5.43
CA ASP A 34 -9.06 -23.64 -6.71
C ASP A 34 -8.14 -22.49 -7.15
N PHE A 35 -7.69 -21.66 -6.20
CA PHE A 35 -6.74 -20.58 -6.46
C PHE A 35 -5.37 -21.12 -6.91
N LEU A 36 -4.86 -22.14 -6.21
CA LEU A 36 -3.54 -22.72 -6.49
C LEU A 36 -3.50 -23.52 -7.81
N THR A 37 -4.65 -24.07 -8.21
CA THR A 37 -4.75 -24.84 -9.47
C THR A 37 -4.88 -23.92 -10.69
N ASN A 38 -5.33 -22.67 -10.51
CA ASN A 38 -5.54 -21.74 -11.61
C ASN A 38 -4.43 -20.69 -11.72
N VAL A 39 -3.52 -20.91 -12.69
CA VAL A 39 -2.40 -20.00 -12.99
C VAL A 39 -2.85 -18.57 -13.30
N HIS A 40 -4.04 -18.39 -13.91
CA HIS A 40 -4.56 -17.06 -14.22
C HIS A 40 -4.99 -16.28 -12.98
N LEU A 41 -5.51 -16.96 -11.94
CA LEU A 41 -5.86 -16.32 -10.67
C LEU A 41 -4.59 -15.88 -9.93
N ILE A 42 -3.55 -16.72 -9.92
CA ILE A 42 -2.24 -16.39 -9.36
C ILE A 42 -1.62 -15.20 -10.10
N ALA A 43 -1.65 -15.20 -11.43
CA ALA A 43 -1.12 -14.10 -12.24
C ALA A 43 -1.88 -12.80 -12.00
N SER A 44 -3.21 -12.88 -11.91
CA SER A 44 -4.07 -11.73 -11.61
C SER A 44 -3.78 -11.15 -10.22
N ALA A 45 -3.64 -11.99 -9.20
CA ALA A 45 -3.29 -11.56 -7.85
C ALA A 45 -1.93 -10.83 -7.82
N LYS A 46 -0.91 -11.40 -8.47
CA LYS A 46 0.41 -10.75 -8.57
C LYS A 46 0.32 -9.39 -9.25
N TYR A 47 -0.43 -9.30 -10.36
CA TYR A 47 -0.62 -8.06 -11.09
C TYR A 47 -1.30 -6.99 -10.24
N PHE A 48 -2.44 -7.30 -9.59
CA PHE A 48 -3.15 -6.33 -8.76
C PHE A 48 -2.31 -5.86 -7.56
N LEU A 49 -1.49 -6.75 -6.99
CA LEU A 49 -0.56 -6.38 -5.93
C LEU A 49 0.50 -5.38 -6.42
N ILE A 50 1.12 -5.63 -7.57
CA ILE A 50 2.12 -4.73 -8.16
C ILE A 50 1.51 -3.36 -8.43
N VAL A 51 0.36 -3.32 -9.11
CA VAL A 51 -0.33 -2.06 -9.45
C VAL A 51 -0.68 -1.25 -8.21
N SER A 52 -1.19 -1.89 -7.14
CA SER A 52 -1.50 -1.19 -5.89
C SER A 52 -0.25 -0.63 -5.20
N ILE A 53 0.87 -1.36 -5.22
CA ILE A 53 2.13 -0.90 -4.62
C ILE A 53 2.71 0.27 -5.42
N GLU A 54 2.73 0.18 -6.75
CA GLU A 54 3.22 1.25 -7.63
C GLU A 54 2.42 2.53 -7.47
N ALA A 55 1.08 2.44 -7.48
CA ALA A 55 0.22 3.60 -7.27
C ALA A 55 0.43 4.25 -5.88
N TYR A 56 0.69 3.45 -4.85
CA TYR A 56 1.02 3.96 -3.53
C TYR A 56 2.39 4.65 -3.51
N ILE A 57 3.41 4.06 -4.13
CA ILE A 57 4.75 4.66 -4.23
C ILE A 57 4.69 5.98 -5.02
N ASP A 58 3.94 6.04 -6.11
CA ASP A 58 3.71 7.26 -6.89
C ASP A 58 3.01 8.34 -6.07
N MET A 59 2.08 7.94 -5.21
CA MET A 59 1.43 8.84 -4.27
C MET A 59 2.45 9.43 -3.29
N CYS A 60 3.35 8.59 -2.77
CA CYS A 60 4.40 9.00 -1.87
C CYS A 60 5.36 10.00 -2.51
N TYR A 61 5.82 9.71 -3.73
CA TYR A 61 6.71 10.59 -4.49
C TYR A 61 6.06 11.92 -4.88
N HIS A 62 4.73 11.98 -4.96
CA HIS A 62 4.02 13.24 -5.13
C HIS A 62 3.94 14.07 -3.84
N LEU A 63 3.77 13.41 -2.69
CA LEU A 63 3.60 14.06 -1.40
C LEU A 63 4.92 14.61 -0.83
N ILE A 64 6.00 13.83 -0.87
CA ILE A 64 7.30 14.17 -0.25
C ILE A 64 7.85 15.53 -0.70
N PRO A 65 8.03 15.82 -2.01
CA PRO A 65 8.62 17.08 -2.45
C PRO A 65 7.70 18.28 -2.18
N LYS A 66 6.38 18.11 -2.33
CA LYS A 66 5.40 19.18 -2.10
C LYS A 66 5.34 19.64 -0.64
N ASN A 67 5.72 18.76 0.28
CA ASN A 67 5.69 19.01 1.72
C ASN A 67 7.07 19.21 2.35
N ARG A 68 8.13 19.27 1.54
CA ARG A 68 9.53 19.41 1.98
C ARG A 68 9.93 18.34 3.01
N PHE A 69 9.45 17.12 2.80
CA PHE A 69 9.88 16.00 3.62
C PHE A 69 11.31 15.58 3.24
N ARG A 70 11.93 14.76 4.09
CA ARG A 70 13.24 14.18 3.79
C ARG A 70 13.13 13.35 2.51
N VAL A 71 14.14 13.44 1.65
CA VAL A 71 14.25 12.57 0.47
C VAL A 71 14.45 11.13 0.95
N PRO A 72 13.64 10.17 0.47
CA PRO A 72 13.80 8.79 0.87
C PRO A 72 15.05 8.18 0.24
N VAL A 73 15.69 7.25 0.96
CA VAL A 73 16.88 6.53 0.47
C VAL A 73 16.48 5.33 -0.39
N ASP A 74 15.39 4.66 -0.04
CA ASP A 74 14.84 3.49 -0.73
C ASP A 74 13.30 3.47 -0.64
N TYR A 75 12.66 2.48 -1.26
CA TYR A 75 11.21 2.33 -1.21
C TYR A 75 10.70 2.08 0.21
N THR A 76 11.38 1.25 1.01
CA THR A 76 11.01 0.99 2.41
C THR A 76 11.07 2.28 3.25
N ASP A 77 12.07 3.10 3.02
CA ASP A 77 12.27 4.39 3.65
C ASP A 77 11.22 5.43 3.22
N THR A 78 10.70 5.30 2.00
CA THR A 78 9.59 6.13 1.51
C THR A 78 8.35 5.99 2.41
N PHE A 79 8.00 4.76 2.81
CA PHE A 79 6.91 4.51 3.77
C PHE A 79 7.21 5.12 5.14
N LYS A 80 8.47 5.01 5.61
CA LYS A 80 8.90 5.58 6.89
C LYS A 80 8.74 7.11 6.90
N VAL A 81 9.28 7.79 5.89
CA VAL A 81 9.23 9.27 5.77
C VAL A 81 7.80 9.79 5.87
N ILE A 82 6.86 9.09 5.22
CA ILE A 82 5.44 9.46 5.22
C ILE A 82 4.77 9.14 6.54
N SER A 83 5.02 7.94 7.11
CA SER A 83 4.46 7.54 8.40
C SER A 83 4.82 8.50 9.54
N TYR A 84 6.05 9.04 9.53
CA TYR A 84 6.50 9.99 10.56
C TYR A 84 5.89 11.39 10.44
N ARG A 85 5.47 11.82 9.23
CA ARG A 85 5.13 13.23 8.93
C ARG A 85 3.68 13.45 8.56
N VAL A 86 3.07 12.50 7.87
CA VAL A 86 1.63 12.48 7.64
C VAL A 86 1.01 11.96 8.93
N SER A 87 0.65 12.89 9.81
CA SER A 87 -0.18 12.58 10.97
C SER A 87 -1.30 11.65 10.51
N TRP A 88 -1.40 10.47 11.14
CA TRP A 88 -2.26 9.32 10.83
C TRP A 88 -3.76 9.65 10.60
N LYS A 89 -4.15 10.92 10.76
CA LYS A 89 -5.46 11.52 10.51
C LYS A 89 -5.98 11.42 9.06
N ILE A 90 -5.14 11.16 8.06
CA ILE A 90 -5.64 10.98 6.67
C ILE A 90 -6.23 9.60 6.45
N PHE A 91 -5.72 8.55 7.11
CA PHE A 91 -6.06 7.16 6.74
C PHE A 91 -7.18 6.56 7.60
N GLU A 92 -7.30 6.85 8.90
CA GLU A 92 -8.49 6.52 9.72
C GLU A 92 -8.47 7.27 11.07
N PRO A 93 -9.52 7.99 11.50
CA PRO A 93 -9.55 8.71 12.79
C PRO A 93 -9.76 7.82 14.03
N ASN A 94 -10.06 6.52 13.88
CA ASN A 94 -10.49 5.64 14.99
C ASN A 94 -9.59 4.42 15.27
N LEU A 95 -8.42 4.30 14.64
CA LEU A 95 -7.45 3.27 15.01
C LEU A 95 -6.53 3.77 16.11
N ARG A 96 -6.68 3.17 17.30
CA ARG A 96 -5.71 3.26 18.38
C ARG A 96 -4.47 2.50 17.92
N ASP A 97 -3.44 3.28 17.61
CA ASP A 97 -2.09 2.89 17.20
C ASP A 97 -1.97 2.40 15.74
N PRO A 98 -0.91 2.81 15.02
CA PRO A 98 -0.66 2.36 13.66
C PRO A 98 -0.37 0.85 13.64
N PRO A 99 -1.17 0.00 12.98
CA PRO A 99 -0.90 -1.44 12.89
C PRO A 99 0.44 -1.77 12.21
N PHE A 100 1.08 -0.78 11.57
CA PHE A 100 2.28 -0.96 10.76
C PHE A 100 3.58 -0.45 11.39
N CYS A 101 3.56 0.13 12.60
CA CYS A 101 4.80 0.55 13.28
C CYS A 101 5.66 -0.65 13.73
N GLY A 102 5.09 -1.86 13.81
CA GLY A 102 5.80 -3.10 14.15
C GLY A 102 6.06 -4.07 12.99
N PHE A 103 5.58 -3.79 11.76
CA PHE A 103 5.53 -4.80 10.69
C PHE A 103 6.68 -4.73 9.67
N PHE A 104 7.43 -3.64 9.62
CA PHE A 104 8.60 -3.49 8.74
C PHE A 104 9.94 -3.72 9.48
N SER A 105 10.01 -4.80 10.27
CA SER A 105 11.27 -5.51 10.46
C SER A 105 11.34 -6.57 9.37
N VAL A 106 12.30 -6.43 8.45
CA VAL A 106 12.48 -7.29 7.26
C VAL A 106 12.66 -8.78 7.60
N GLU A 107 12.75 -9.13 8.88
CA GLU A 107 12.83 -10.50 9.42
C GLU A 107 11.47 -11.19 9.65
N ARG A 108 10.32 -10.52 9.46
CA ARG A 108 8.99 -11.14 9.65
C ARG A 108 8.03 -10.91 8.48
N VAL A 109 8.46 -11.28 7.29
CA VAL A 109 7.52 -11.76 6.27
C VAL A 109 7.43 -13.28 6.42
N PRO A 110 6.58 -13.85 7.31
CA PRO A 110 6.24 -15.25 7.18
C PRO A 110 5.40 -15.34 5.91
N PHE A 111 6.07 -15.70 4.82
CA PHE A 111 5.63 -16.71 3.88
C PHE A 111 4.16 -17.09 4.09
N PHE A 112 3.25 -16.48 3.34
CA PHE A 112 1.82 -16.80 3.29
C PHE A 112 1.56 -18.16 2.59
N LEU A 113 2.41 -19.14 2.86
CA LEU A 113 2.41 -20.49 2.32
C LEU A 113 2.70 -21.48 3.45
N THR A 114 1.79 -21.57 4.41
CA THR A 114 1.49 -22.70 5.32
C THR A 114 0.41 -22.15 6.26
N LYS A 115 -0.85 -22.56 6.24
CA LYS A 115 -1.48 -23.87 6.03
C LYS A 115 -2.67 -23.76 5.09
#